data_AF-A0A536AVE5-F1
#
_entry.id   AF-A0A536AVE5-F1
#
_cell.length_a   1.000
_cell.length_b   1.000
_cell.length_c   1.000
_cell.angle_alpha   90.00
_cell.angle_beta   90.00
_cell.angle_gamma   90.00
#
_symmetry.space_group_name_H-M   'P 1'
#
loop_
_entity.id
_entity.type
_entity.pdbx_description
1 polymer ?
#
loop_
_entity_poly.entity_id
_entity_poly.type
_entity_poly.pdbx_seq_one_letter_code
_entity_poly.pdbx_strand_id
1 'polypeptide(L)'
;MSIPAGSGADPLFGAAWASAGVPRSSRRWNLPLINGLAVAAIIAGVAFRIYEAHLPPEVLRQEEILIGLGVVFGAIAVGLKASRVGNRLFAQLPVMITAAILADLVLGTAGRWLDDDLPPLAAVSFAAVFLHFDVGLRSRHFPYVFGVAMLGLGALWVYAITQLMVAPGTLVVWTLVLAGLGILGLLTSRSVERDLGLQVERQSSLLATLSDIGEGLLITEGGRFVAGNDAYVNLTGYSREELEAMPSLIDLAPPDQRDRLSAQLARRLSGQEAPG
;
A
#
# COMPACT_ATOMS: atom_id res chain seq x y z
N MET A 1 -46.10 -26.56 11.12
CA MET A 1 -45.81 -25.13 11.39
C MET A 1 -44.32 -24.94 11.13
N SER A 2 -43.98 -24.68 9.88
CA SER A 2 -42.61 -24.64 9.36
C SER A 2 -42.22 -23.19 9.11
N ILE A 3 -41.22 -22.72 9.85
CA ILE A 3 -40.56 -21.42 9.63
C ILE A 3 -39.79 -21.53 8.31
N PRO A 4 -40.00 -20.65 7.32
CA PRO A 4 -39.16 -20.66 6.12
C PRO A 4 -37.79 -20.11 6.48
N ALA A 5 -36.77 -20.83 6.05
CA ALA A 5 -35.36 -20.49 6.16
C ALA A 5 -35.09 -19.09 5.56
N GLY A 6 -34.33 -18.28 6.29
CA GLY A 6 -33.87 -16.97 5.81
C GLY A 6 -33.20 -17.11 4.45
N SER A 7 -33.76 -16.41 3.47
CA SER A 7 -33.14 -16.16 2.18
C SER A 7 -31.79 -15.51 2.43
N GLY A 8 -30.72 -16.18 1.99
CA GLY A 8 -29.37 -15.65 2.04
C GLY A 8 -29.32 -14.25 1.45
N ALA A 9 -28.61 -13.37 2.15
CA ALA A 9 -28.31 -12.02 1.70
C ALA A 9 -27.88 -12.04 0.23
N ASP A 10 -28.60 -11.28 -0.59
CA ASP A 10 -28.35 -11.16 -2.02
C ASP A 10 -26.89 -10.70 -2.25
N PRO A 11 -26.07 -11.38 -3.08
CA PRO A 11 -24.64 -11.09 -3.24
C PRO A 11 -24.35 -9.66 -3.73
N LEU A 12 -25.35 -8.96 -4.28
CA LEU A 12 -25.24 -7.58 -4.74
C LEU A 12 -25.20 -6.57 -3.58
N PHE A 13 -25.86 -6.84 -2.45
CA PHE A 13 -25.86 -5.94 -1.28
C PHE A 13 -24.59 -6.04 -0.44
N GLY A 14 -23.98 -7.22 -0.35
CA GLY A 14 -22.71 -7.39 0.34
C GLY A 14 -21.61 -6.49 -0.22
N ALA A 15 -21.57 -6.28 -1.55
CA ALA A 15 -20.53 -5.49 -2.20
C ALA A 15 -20.73 -3.97 -2.06
N ALA A 16 -21.97 -3.47 -2.22
CA ALA A 16 -22.26 -2.04 -2.15
C ALA A 16 -22.17 -1.51 -0.70
N TRP A 17 -22.67 -2.28 0.28
CA TRP A 17 -22.60 -1.93 1.70
C TRP A 17 -21.21 -2.12 2.30
N ALA A 18 -20.47 -3.16 1.88
CA ALA A 18 -19.06 -3.26 2.23
C ALA A 18 -18.28 -2.03 1.80
N SER A 19 -18.66 -1.37 0.69
CA SER A 19 -18.00 -0.15 0.21
C SER A 19 -18.39 1.13 0.98
N ALA A 20 -19.60 1.19 1.54
CA ALA A 20 -20.13 2.36 2.26
C ALA A 20 -19.64 2.44 3.72
N GLY A 21 -19.34 1.29 4.34
CA GLY A 21 -18.79 1.19 5.69
C GLY A 21 -17.25 1.25 5.77
N VAL A 22 -16.54 1.23 4.64
CA VAL A 22 -15.08 1.39 4.67
C VAL A 22 -14.77 2.84 5.03
N PRO A 23 -14.01 3.12 6.09
CA PRO A 23 -13.44 4.45 6.25
C PRO A 23 -12.73 4.81 4.95
N ARG A 24 -13.13 5.92 4.30
CA ARG A 24 -12.36 6.49 3.18
C ARG A 24 -10.94 6.59 3.68
N SER A 25 -10.07 5.69 3.17
CA SER A 25 -8.72 5.49 3.71
C SER A 25 -8.12 6.86 3.96
N SER A 26 -7.88 7.19 5.24
CA SER A 26 -7.25 8.42 5.65
C SER A 26 -6.03 8.60 4.75
N ARG A 27 -6.08 9.65 3.92
CA ARG A 27 -5.12 10.01 2.84
C ARG A 27 -4.09 8.92 2.61
N ARG A 28 -4.21 8.17 1.50
CA ARG A 28 -3.06 7.50 0.88
C ARG A 28 -1.94 8.53 0.81
N TRP A 29 -1.08 8.58 1.81
CA TRP A 29 0.20 9.26 1.71
C TRP A 29 0.80 8.67 0.45
N ASN A 30 1.31 9.52 -0.44
CA ASN A 30 1.89 9.10 -1.70
C ASN A 30 3.12 8.22 -1.39
N LEU A 31 2.90 6.94 -1.08
CA LEU A 31 3.87 5.87 -0.96
C LEU A 31 4.93 5.94 -2.07
N PRO A 32 4.57 6.23 -3.34
CA PRO A 32 5.58 6.46 -4.37
C PRO A 32 6.48 7.68 -4.13
N LEU A 33 5.96 8.79 -3.60
CA LEU A 33 6.78 9.98 -3.28
C LEU A 33 7.72 9.72 -2.09
N ILE A 34 7.22 9.05 -1.05
CA ILE A 34 8.03 8.73 0.15
C ILE A 34 9.13 7.74 -0.21
N ASN A 35 8.81 6.70 -0.98
CA ASN A 35 9.81 5.75 -1.46
C ASN A 35 10.81 6.43 -2.38
N GLY A 36 10.38 7.34 -3.26
CA GLY A 36 11.27 8.12 -4.11
C GLY A 36 12.24 8.99 -3.31
N LEU A 37 11.75 9.64 -2.25
CA LEU A 37 12.56 10.47 -1.36
C LEU A 37 13.59 9.63 -0.58
N ALA A 38 13.20 8.45 -0.10
CA ALA A 38 14.11 7.52 0.57
C ALA A 38 15.21 7.03 -0.37
N VAL A 39 14.88 6.64 -1.60
CA VAL A 39 15.88 6.24 -2.61
C VAL A 39 16.81 7.41 -2.93
N ALA A 40 16.28 8.63 -3.11
CA ALA A 40 17.10 9.81 -3.36
C ALA A 40 18.08 10.11 -2.22
N ALA A 41 17.64 9.96 -0.96
CA ALA A 41 18.51 10.13 0.21
C ALA A 41 19.65 9.09 0.25
N ILE A 42 19.36 7.84 -0.13
CA ILE A 42 20.37 6.77 -0.18
C ILE A 42 21.37 7.02 -1.30
N ILE A 43 20.91 7.38 -2.51
CA ILE A 43 21.78 7.76 -3.62
C ILE A 43 22.67 8.95 -3.22
N ALA A 44 22.11 9.97 -2.57
CA ALA A 44 22.87 11.11 -2.09
C ALA A 44 23.93 10.72 -1.05
N GLY A 45 23.60 9.83 -0.11
CA GLY A 45 24.55 9.32 0.88
C GLY A 45 25.70 8.54 0.26
N VAL A 46 25.40 7.65 -0.71
CA VAL A 46 26.41 6.91 -1.47
C VAL A 46 27.30 7.88 -2.25
N ALA A 47 26.72 8.82 -2.98
CA ALA A 47 27.46 9.80 -3.77
C ALA A 47 28.36 10.69 -2.88
N PHE A 48 27.88 11.08 -1.70
CA PHE A 48 28.65 11.84 -0.74
C PHE A 48 29.87 11.07 -0.21
N ARG A 49 29.70 9.78 0.15
CA ARG A 49 30.83 8.94 0.57
C ARG A 49 31.83 8.69 -0.55
N ILE A 50 31.37 8.51 -1.79
CA ILE A 50 32.25 8.41 -2.96
C ILE A 50 33.04 9.71 -3.14
N TYR A 51 32.41 10.88 -2.99
CA TYR A 51 33.10 12.16 -3.07
C TYR A 51 34.19 12.31 -1.98
N GLU A 52 33.90 11.89 -0.74
CA GLU A 52 34.87 11.90 0.36
C GLU A 52 36.00 10.88 0.22
N ALA A 53 35.84 9.85 -0.62
CA ALA A 53 36.88 8.85 -0.87
C ALA A 53 38.00 9.35 -1.82
N HIS A 54 37.93 10.60 -2.29
CA HIS A 54 38.96 11.28 -3.08
C HIS A 54 39.47 10.45 -4.27
N LEU A 55 38.55 9.96 -5.10
CA LEU A 55 38.89 9.09 -6.22
C LEU A 55 39.76 9.81 -7.26
N PRO A 56 40.62 9.06 -8.00
CA PRO A 56 41.33 9.59 -9.15
C PRO A 56 40.36 10.19 -10.17
N PRO A 57 40.74 11.26 -10.91
CA PRO A 57 39.84 11.96 -11.82
C PRO A 57 39.20 11.08 -12.91
N GLU A 58 39.91 10.04 -13.34
CA GLU A 58 39.41 9.09 -14.34
C GLU A 58 38.28 8.22 -13.78
N VAL A 59 38.42 7.75 -12.53
CA VAL A 59 37.40 6.92 -11.87
C VAL A 59 36.22 7.78 -11.45
N LEU A 60 36.47 9.01 -11.01
CA LEU A 60 35.42 9.95 -10.65
C LEU A 60 34.50 10.27 -11.84
N ARG A 61 35.06 10.44 -13.05
CA ARG A 61 34.27 10.62 -14.27
C ARG A 61 33.42 9.38 -14.59
N GLN A 62 33.99 8.19 -14.43
CA GLN A 62 33.24 6.94 -14.60
C GLN A 62 32.09 6.84 -13.60
N GLU A 63 32.31 7.22 -12.34
CA GLU A 63 31.28 7.25 -11.31
C GLU A 63 30.17 8.26 -11.58
N GLU A 64 30.53 9.47 -12.00
CA GLU A 64 29.53 10.49 -12.35
C GLU A 64 28.57 9.99 -13.44
N ILE A 65 29.11 9.26 -14.43
CA ILE A 65 28.31 8.65 -15.50
C ILE A 65 27.42 7.53 -14.93
N LEU A 66 27.95 6.64 -14.08
CA LEU A 66 27.20 5.53 -13.50
C LEU A 66 26.09 6.01 -12.55
N ILE A 67 26.38 6.98 -11.68
CA ILE A 67 25.41 7.61 -10.80
C ILE A 67 24.34 8.34 -11.63
N GLY A 68 24.75 9.08 -12.68
CA GLY A 68 23.82 9.73 -13.60
C GLY A 68 22.87 8.74 -14.29
N LEU A 69 23.41 7.64 -14.80
CA LEU A 69 22.61 6.54 -15.35
C LEU A 69 21.65 5.95 -14.31
N GLY A 70 22.12 5.78 -13.07
CA GLY A 70 21.31 5.29 -11.95
C GLY A 70 20.14 6.20 -11.61
N VAL A 71 20.35 7.51 -11.59
CA VAL A 71 19.29 8.50 -11.33
C VAL A 71 18.25 8.48 -12.44
N VAL A 72 18.68 8.49 -13.72
CA VAL A 72 17.78 8.42 -14.88
C VAL A 72 16.99 7.12 -14.86
N PHE A 73 17.67 5.99 -14.64
CA PHE A 73 17.04 4.68 -14.53
C PHE A 73 16.04 4.62 -13.37
N GLY A 74 16.39 5.17 -12.20
CA GLY A 74 15.51 5.25 -11.04
C GLY A 74 14.22 6.01 -11.35
N ALA A 75 14.31 7.14 -12.06
CA ALA A 75 13.13 7.90 -12.49
C ALA A 75 12.23 7.08 -13.44
N ILE A 76 12.83 6.35 -14.39
CA ILE A 76 12.10 5.45 -15.30
C ILE A 76 11.44 4.31 -14.52
N ALA A 77 12.15 3.71 -13.58
CA ALA A 77 11.66 2.62 -12.75
C ALA A 77 10.46 3.05 -11.89
N VAL A 78 10.52 4.25 -11.28
CA VAL A 78 9.40 4.86 -10.54
C VAL A 78 8.20 5.05 -11.47
N GLY A 79 8.41 5.59 -12.67
CA GLY A 79 7.36 5.78 -13.66
C GLY A 79 6.73 4.46 -14.11
N LEU A 80 7.54 3.43 -14.34
CA LEU A 80 7.07 2.09 -14.69
C LEU A 80 6.26 1.47 -13.53
N LYS A 81 6.70 1.64 -12.29
CA LYS A 81 5.97 1.17 -11.09
C LYS A 81 4.61 1.86 -10.93
N ALA A 82 4.51 3.15 -11.28
CA ALA A 82 3.25 3.88 -11.26
C ALA A 82 2.26 3.43 -12.37
N SER A 83 2.74 2.69 -13.38
CA SER A 83 1.91 2.20 -14.48
C SER A 83 1.11 0.93 -14.13
N ARG A 84 0.08 0.62 -14.92
CA ARG A 84 -0.72 -0.63 -14.78
C ARG A 84 0.09 -1.91 -14.99
N VAL A 85 1.27 -1.82 -15.61
CA VAL A 85 2.14 -2.95 -15.92
C VAL A 85 3.22 -3.14 -14.84
N GLY A 86 3.44 -2.14 -13.98
CA GLY A 86 4.50 -2.11 -12.97
C GLY A 86 4.47 -3.23 -11.93
N ASN A 87 3.32 -3.86 -11.73
CA ASN A 87 3.17 -5.02 -10.82
C ASN A 87 3.31 -6.39 -11.50
N ARG A 88 3.57 -6.43 -12.82
CA ARG A 88 3.78 -7.70 -13.54
C ARG A 88 5.24 -8.13 -13.42
N LEU A 89 5.47 -9.42 -13.18
CA LEU A 89 6.81 -10.02 -13.09
C LEU A 89 7.70 -9.66 -14.29
N PHE A 90 7.13 -9.69 -15.51
CA PHE A 90 7.84 -9.37 -16.74
C PHE A 90 8.40 -7.93 -16.77
N ALA A 91 7.75 -6.98 -16.08
CA ALA A 91 8.25 -5.62 -15.96
C ALA A 91 9.18 -5.46 -14.75
N GLN A 92 8.92 -6.16 -13.64
CA GLN A 92 9.70 -6.04 -12.41
C GLN A 92 11.08 -6.69 -12.51
N LEU A 93 11.18 -7.89 -13.10
CA LEU A 93 12.45 -8.62 -13.16
C LEU A 93 13.54 -7.86 -13.93
N PRO A 94 13.30 -7.36 -15.17
CA PRO A 94 14.32 -6.61 -15.89
C PRO A 94 14.76 -5.37 -15.12
N VAL A 95 13.82 -4.65 -14.50
CA VAL A 95 14.15 -3.45 -13.72
C VAL A 95 14.98 -3.82 -12.48
N MET A 96 14.62 -4.89 -11.76
CA MET A 96 15.42 -5.34 -10.61
C MET A 96 16.84 -5.79 -11.04
N ILE A 97 16.96 -6.52 -12.16
CA ILE A 97 18.24 -6.96 -12.70
C ILE A 97 19.10 -5.75 -13.08
N THR A 98 18.53 -4.78 -13.82
CA THR A 98 19.25 -3.56 -14.18
C THR A 98 19.64 -2.75 -12.95
N ALA A 99 18.78 -2.64 -11.95
CA ALA A 99 19.10 -1.97 -10.69
C ALA A 99 20.25 -2.64 -9.94
N ALA A 100 20.24 -3.97 -9.84
CA ALA A 100 21.29 -4.75 -9.19
C ALA A 100 22.63 -4.61 -9.92
N ILE A 101 22.64 -4.74 -11.25
CA ILE A 101 23.84 -4.54 -12.06
C ILE A 101 24.40 -3.12 -11.88
N LEU A 102 23.53 -2.11 -11.90
CA LEU A 102 23.97 -0.73 -11.76
C LEU A 102 24.52 -0.45 -10.36
N ALA A 103 23.93 -1.01 -9.31
CA ALA A 103 24.46 -0.95 -7.95
C ALA A 103 25.83 -1.64 -7.83
N ASP A 104 25.99 -2.82 -8.43
CA ASP A 104 27.26 -3.54 -8.45
C ASP A 104 28.34 -2.77 -9.22
N LEU A 105 27.98 -2.11 -10.33
CA LEU A 105 28.89 -1.26 -11.08
C LEU A 105 29.34 -0.09 -10.22
N VAL A 106 28.41 0.74 -9.72
CA VAL A 106 28.72 1.93 -8.88
C VAL A 106 29.55 1.56 -7.66
N LEU A 107 29.15 0.53 -6.90
CA LEU A 107 29.87 0.17 -5.67
C LEU A 107 31.17 -0.60 -5.97
N GLY A 108 31.21 -1.35 -7.07
CA GLY A 108 32.40 -2.09 -7.49
C GLY A 108 33.50 -1.16 -7.98
N THR A 109 33.16 -0.15 -8.78
CA THR A 109 34.12 0.84 -9.29
C THR A 109 34.68 1.71 -8.16
N ALA A 110 33.84 2.22 -7.27
CA ALA A 110 34.32 2.96 -6.10
C ALA A 110 34.94 2.07 -5.01
N GLY A 111 34.73 0.75 -5.06
CA GLY A 111 34.98 -0.16 -3.95
C GLY A 111 36.41 -0.18 -3.41
N ARG A 112 37.42 -0.01 -4.28
CA ARG A 112 38.83 0.04 -3.85
C ARG A 112 39.19 1.26 -3.01
N TRP A 113 38.35 2.30 -3.04
CA TRP A 113 38.53 3.53 -2.28
C TRP A 113 37.54 3.66 -1.12
N LEU A 114 36.57 2.75 -1.05
CA LEU A 114 35.57 2.70 0.01
C LEU A 114 36.00 1.84 1.20
N ASP A 115 37.09 1.06 1.09
CA ASP A 115 37.61 0.18 2.14
C ASP A 115 36.49 -0.59 2.89
N ASP A 116 36.36 -0.39 4.21
CA ASP A 116 35.37 -1.03 5.07
C ASP A 116 33.95 -0.45 4.95
N ASP A 117 33.76 0.62 4.17
CA ASP A 117 32.44 1.24 3.96
C ASP A 117 31.66 0.60 2.79
N LEU A 118 32.27 -0.28 2.00
CA LEU A 118 31.53 -0.96 0.94
C LEU A 118 30.39 -1.84 1.50
N PRO A 119 30.60 -2.73 2.49
CA PRO A 119 29.52 -3.55 3.06
C PRO A 119 28.28 -2.78 3.54
N PRO A 120 28.38 -1.68 4.33
CA PRO A 120 27.22 -0.89 4.72
C PRO A 120 26.48 -0.30 3.51
N LEU A 121 27.22 0.29 2.57
CA LEU A 121 26.61 0.96 1.41
C LEU A 121 25.92 -0.03 0.48
N ALA A 122 26.54 -1.20 0.27
CA ALA A 122 25.94 -2.30 -0.49
C ALA A 122 24.65 -2.78 0.16
N ALA A 123 24.68 -3.05 1.47
CA ALA A 123 23.51 -3.51 2.21
C ALA A 123 22.34 -2.52 2.09
N VAL A 124 22.59 -1.24 2.37
CA VAL A 124 21.55 -0.20 2.32
C VAL A 124 21.02 0.00 0.90
N SER A 125 21.90 0.00 -0.11
CA SER A 125 21.49 0.18 -1.51
C SER A 125 20.62 -0.96 -2.02
N PHE A 126 21.01 -2.21 -1.75
CA PHE A 126 20.22 -3.38 -2.14
C PHE A 126 18.91 -3.48 -1.36
N ALA A 127 18.91 -3.14 -0.06
CA ALA A 127 17.68 -3.06 0.73
C ALA A 127 16.72 -2.01 0.14
N ALA A 128 17.24 -0.83 -0.25
CA ALA A 128 16.45 0.23 -0.86
C ALA A 128 15.85 -0.18 -2.19
N VAL A 129 16.66 -0.76 -3.09
CA VAL A 129 16.20 -1.27 -4.38
C VAL A 129 15.12 -2.33 -4.15
N PHE A 130 15.34 -3.26 -3.24
CA PHE A 130 14.37 -4.31 -2.93
C PHE A 130 13.04 -3.75 -2.40
N LEU A 131 13.09 -2.85 -1.40
CA LEU A 131 11.92 -2.20 -0.82
C LEU A 131 11.20 -1.29 -1.82
N HIS A 132 11.94 -0.68 -2.75
CA HIS A 132 11.36 0.20 -3.77
C HIS A 132 10.34 -0.53 -4.63
N PHE A 133 10.53 -1.81 -4.94
CA PHE A 133 9.60 -2.56 -5.78
C PHE A 133 8.37 -3.10 -5.04
N ASP A 134 8.27 -2.86 -3.72
CA ASP A 134 7.14 -3.21 -2.86
C ASP A 134 6.54 -4.56 -3.26
N VAL A 135 7.41 -5.56 -3.40
CA VAL A 135 6.98 -6.90 -3.71
C VAL A 135 6.30 -7.38 -2.45
N GLY A 136 4.98 -7.19 -2.39
CA GLY A 136 4.19 -7.65 -1.26
C GLY A 136 4.65 -9.05 -0.92
N LEU A 137 5.02 -9.27 0.35
CA LEU A 137 5.78 -10.44 0.81
C LEU A 137 5.08 -11.78 0.52
N ARG A 138 3.82 -11.74 0.04
CA ARG A 138 3.00 -12.87 -0.37
C ARG A 138 2.76 -12.99 -1.89
N SER A 139 3.35 -12.14 -2.71
CA SER A 139 3.31 -12.27 -4.17
C SER A 139 4.06 -13.54 -4.59
N ARG A 140 3.48 -14.33 -5.52
CA ARG A 140 4.17 -15.50 -6.11
C ARG A 140 5.52 -15.14 -6.76
N HIS A 141 5.71 -13.86 -7.05
CA HIS A 141 6.90 -13.29 -7.69
C HIS A 141 8.02 -12.92 -6.71
N PHE A 142 7.70 -12.83 -5.40
CA PHE A 142 8.63 -12.48 -4.34
C PHE A 142 9.97 -13.23 -4.39
N PRO A 143 10.01 -14.58 -4.45
CA PRO A 143 11.28 -15.30 -4.39
C PRO A 143 12.20 -15.00 -5.57
N TYR A 144 11.65 -14.71 -6.76
CA TYR A 144 12.44 -14.40 -7.94
C TYR A 144 13.12 -13.02 -7.82
N VAL A 145 12.35 -12.00 -7.43
CA VAL A 145 12.86 -10.65 -7.25
C VAL A 145 13.87 -10.60 -6.09
N PHE A 146 13.56 -11.29 -4.99
CA PHE A 146 14.47 -11.45 -3.86
C PHE A 146 15.77 -12.19 -4.26
N GLY A 147 15.65 -13.23 -5.09
CA GLY A 147 16.80 -13.97 -5.61
C GLY A 147 17.75 -13.10 -6.42
N VAL A 148 17.25 -12.21 -7.28
CA VAL A 148 18.08 -11.26 -8.03
C VAL A 148 18.84 -10.31 -7.09
N ALA A 149 18.15 -9.74 -6.10
CA ALA A 149 18.78 -8.84 -5.12
C ALA A 149 19.87 -9.57 -4.30
N MET A 150 19.61 -10.81 -3.88
CA MET A 150 20.59 -11.65 -3.18
C MET A 150 21.79 -12.03 -4.05
N LEU A 151 21.58 -12.28 -5.34
CA LEU A 151 22.68 -12.58 -6.26
C LEU A 151 23.59 -11.38 -6.47
N GLY A 152 23.04 -10.18 -6.69
CA GLY A 152 23.84 -8.95 -6.81
C GLY A 152 24.60 -8.64 -5.52
N LEU A 153 23.90 -8.64 -4.38
CA LEU A 153 24.56 -8.44 -3.09
C LEU A 153 25.64 -9.51 -2.83
N GLY A 154 25.38 -10.78 -3.19
CA GLY A 154 26.34 -11.87 -3.14
C GLY A 154 27.59 -11.61 -3.98
N ALA A 155 27.44 -11.05 -5.17
CA ALA A 155 28.57 -10.65 -6.01
C ALA A 155 29.43 -9.58 -5.33
N LEU A 156 28.83 -8.58 -4.68
CA LEU A 156 29.55 -7.58 -3.89
C LEU A 156 30.24 -8.18 -2.66
N TRP A 157 29.62 -9.16 -1.99
CA TRP A 157 30.29 -9.89 -0.91
C TRP A 157 31.53 -10.63 -1.39
N VAL A 158 31.42 -11.34 -2.52
CA VAL A 158 32.56 -12.04 -3.12
C VAL A 158 33.65 -11.05 -3.53
N TYR A 159 33.29 -9.92 -4.12
CA TYR A 159 34.21 -8.85 -4.46
C TYR A 159 34.92 -8.29 -3.21
N ALA A 160 34.16 -7.99 -2.14
CA ALA A 160 34.70 -7.48 -0.90
C ALA A 160 35.72 -8.43 -0.25
N ILE A 161 35.48 -9.75 -0.28
CA ILE A 161 36.41 -10.76 0.24
C ILE A 161 37.63 -10.89 -0.66
N THR A 162 37.42 -11.07 -1.97
CA THR A 162 38.48 -11.51 -2.88
C THR A 162 39.37 -10.39 -3.38
N GLN A 163 38.81 -9.19 -3.59
CA GLN A 163 39.53 -8.06 -4.16
C GLN A 163 39.90 -7.01 -3.12
N LEU A 164 39.01 -6.77 -2.14
CA LEU A 164 39.22 -5.74 -1.12
C LEU A 164 39.77 -6.30 0.19
N MET A 165 39.80 -7.63 0.38
CA MET A 165 40.24 -8.29 1.61
C MET A 165 39.52 -7.79 2.87
N VAL A 166 38.25 -7.39 2.73
CA VAL A 166 37.43 -6.92 3.85
C VAL A 166 37.27 -8.04 4.88
N ALA A 167 37.32 -7.69 6.15
CA ALA A 167 37.18 -8.65 7.24
C ALA A 167 35.85 -9.43 7.15
N PRO A 168 35.87 -10.78 7.19
CA PRO A 168 34.64 -11.59 7.11
C PRO A 168 33.60 -11.22 8.19
N GLY A 169 34.07 -10.76 9.36
CA GLY A 169 33.20 -10.30 10.45
C GLY A 169 32.31 -9.11 10.05
N THR A 170 32.85 -8.14 9.30
CA THR A 170 32.08 -7.01 8.77
C THR A 170 30.94 -7.51 7.88
N LEU A 171 31.22 -8.53 7.08
CA LEU A 171 30.24 -9.09 6.15
C LEU A 171 29.11 -9.84 6.86
N VAL A 172 29.47 -10.61 7.89
CA VAL A 172 28.52 -11.33 8.74
C VAL A 172 27.59 -10.35 9.45
N VAL A 173 28.13 -9.26 10.02
CA VAL A 173 27.32 -8.24 10.72
C VAL A 173 26.26 -7.66 9.79
N TRP A 174 26.65 -7.19 8.61
CA TRP A 174 25.73 -6.57 7.67
C TRP A 174 24.75 -7.56 7.03
N THR A 175 25.16 -8.82 6.84
CA THR A 175 24.23 -9.89 6.44
C THR A 175 23.16 -10.13 7.51
N LEU A 176 23.55 -10.18 8.80
CA LEU A 176 22.61 -10.33 9.91
C LEU A 176 21.69 -9.12 10.08
N VAL A 177 22.21 -7.90 9.90
CA VAL A 177 21.41 -6.68 9.92
C VAL A 177 20.34 -6.71 8.82
N LEU A 178 20.71 -7.09 7.59
CA LEU A 178 19.76 -7.24 6.49
C LEU A 178 18.72 -8.32 6.76
N ALA A 179 19.15 -9.48 7.27
CA ALA A 179 18.23 -10.55 7.65
C ALA A 179 17.25 -10.08 8.75
N GLY A 180 17.75 -9.36 9.75
CA GLY A 180 16.94 -8.78 10.83
C GLY A 180 15.91 -7.77 10.32
N LEU A 181 16.33 -6.83 9.46
CA LEU A 181 15.42 -5.86 8.83
C LEU A 181 14.36 -6.56 7.95
N GLY A 182 14.75 -7.60 7.21
CA GLY A 182 13.84 -8.41 6.41
C GLY A 182 12.80 -9.13 7.27
N ILE A 183 13.22 -9.76 8.38
CA ILE A 183 12.33 -10.42 9.33
C ILE A 183 11.40 -9.41 10.00
N LEU A 184 11.93 -8.25 10.42
CA LEU A 184 11.12 -7.19 11.02
C LEU A 184 10.05 -6.70 10.03
N GLY A 185 10.42 -6.45 8.78
CA GLY A 185 9.48 -6.10 7.71
C GLY A 185 8.41 -7.17 7.49
N LEU A 186 8.80 -8.45 7.49
CA LEU A 186 7.88 -9.58 7.42
C LEU A 186 6.88 -9.61 8.58
N LEU A 187 7.35 -9.37 9.80
CA LEU A 187 6.52 -9.35 11.01
C LEU A 187 5.57 -8.15 11.02
N THR A 188 6.06 -6.95 10.70
CA THR A 188 5.24 -5.73 10.64
C THR A 188 4.15 -5.88 9.58
N SER A 189 4.47 -6.40 8.40
CA SER A 189 3.48 -6.65 7.34
C SER A 189 2.38 -7.62 7.83
N ARG A 190 2.74 -8.67 8.56
CA ARG A 190 1.76 -9.61 9.14
C ARG A 190 0.90 -8.99 10.25
N SER A 191 1.47 -8.10 11.07
CA SER A 191 0.76 -7.44 12.17
C SER A 191 -0.30 -6.47 11.64
N VAL A 192 0.09 -5.60 10.71
CA VAL A 192 -0.80 -4.57 10.14
C VAL A 192 -2.02 -5.21 9.46
N GLU A 193 -1.83 -6.35 8.79
CA GLU A 193 -2.95 -7.08 8.15
C GLU A 193 -3.89 -7.74 9.15
N ARG A 194 -3.37 -8.27 10.25
CA ARG A 194 -4.21 -8.85 11.32
C ARG A 194 -5.08 -7.78 11.96
N ASP A 195 -4.52 -6.61 12.23
CA ASP A 195 -5.27 -5.52 12.84
C ASP A 195 -6.36 -4.99 11.90
N LEU A 196 -6.08 -4.93 10.59
CA LEU A 196 -7.08 -4.57 9.58
C LEU A 196 -8.21 -5.61 9.49
N GLY A 197 -7.88 -6.91 9.51
CA GLY A 197 -8.88 -7.97 9.47
C GLY A 197 -9.82 -7.97 10.68
N LEU A 198 -9.26 -7.79 11.87
CA LEU A 198 -10.02 -7.75 13.12
C LEU A 198 -10.94 -6.52 13.25
N GLN A 199 -10.55 -5.38 12.66
CA GLN A 199 -11.40 -4.19 12.64
C GLN A 199 -12.61 -4.38 11.71
N VAL A 200 -12.40 -4.95 10.53
CA VAL A 200 -13.48 -5.24 9.58
C VAL A 200 -14.48 -6.23 10.19
N GLU A 201 -13.99 -7.28 10.85
CA GLU A 201 -14.85 -8.31 11.45
C GLU A 201 -15.67 -7.80 12.64
N ARG A 202 -15.10 -6.92 13.48
CA ARG A 202 -15.85 -6.25 14.55
C ARG A 202 -16.92 -5.31 14.01
N GLN A 203 -16.62 -4.55 12.96
CA GLN A 203 -17.61 -3.65 12.36
C GLN A 203 -18.74 -4.43 11.68
N SER A 204 -18.42 -5.52 10.96
CA SER A 204 -19.45 -6.36 10.35
C SER A 204 -20.34 -7.05 11.39
N SER A 205 -19.76 -7.48 12.52
CA SER A 205 -20.54 -8.10 13.60
C SER A 205 -21.49 -7.11 14.26
N LEU A 206 -21.05 -5.87 14.54
CA LEU A 206 -21.93 -4.84 15.12
C LEU A 206 -23.05 -4.43 14.15
N LEU A 207 -22.76 -4.29 12.86
CA LEU A 207 -23.77 -3.97 11.85
C LEU A 207 -24.77 -5.11 11.64
N ALA A 208 -24.32 -6.36 11.74
CA ALA A 208 -25.20 -7.54 11.72
C ALA A 208 -26.12 -7.55 12.95
N THR A 209 -25.58 -7.31 14.15
CA THR A 209 -26.40 -7.25 15.37
C THR A 209 -27.42 -6.10 15.33
N LEU A 210 -27.07 -4.93 14.78
CA LEU A 210 -28.02 -3.83 14.61
C LEU A 210 -29.14 -4.14 13.60
N SER A 211 -28.84 -4.92 12.55
CA SER A 211 -29.87 -5.38 11.61
C SER A 211 -30.77 -6.45 12.21
N ASP A 212 -30.24 -7.34 13.05
CA ASP A 212 -31.02 -8.38 13.76
C ASP A 212 -31.99 -7.81 14.81
N ILE A 213 -31.71 -6.62 15.35
CA ILE A 213 -32.59 -5.92 16.31
C ILE A 213 -33.85 -5.35 15.60
N GLY A 214 -33.92 -5.42 14.27
CA GLY A 214 -35.09 -4.99 13.50
C GLY A 214 -35.22 -3.47 13.37
N GLU A 215 -34.17 -2.71 13.69
CA GLU A 215 -34.10 -1.29 13.36
C GLU A 215 -33.73 -1.14 11.87
N GLY A 216 -34.62 -0.45 11.14
CA GLY A 216 -34.39 -0.10 9.75
C GLY A 216 -33.29 0.98 9.64
N LEU A 217 -32.13 0.61 9.09
CA LEU A 217 -31.03 1.52 8.80
C LEU A 217 -31.09 1.94 7.33
N LEU A 218 -31.05 3.24 7.09
CA LEU A 218 -31.08 3.81 5.75
C LEU A 218 -30.11 5.00 5.64
N ILE A 219 -29.59 5.19 4.43
CA ILE A 219 -28.78 6.33 4.03
C ILE A 219 -29.59 7.11 3.01
N THR A 220 -29.74 8.42 3.25
CA THR A 220 -30.36 9.36 2.31
C THR A 220 -29.36 10.42 1.86
N GLU A 221 -29.40 10.78 0.58
CA GLU A 221 -28.73 11.97 0.06
C GLU A 221 -29.80 12.91 -0.49
N GLY A 222 -29.89 14.13 0.06
CA GLY A 222 -30.89 15.11 -0.36
C GLY A 222 -32.35 14.68 -0.14
N GLY A 223 -32.61 13.71 0.76
CA GLY A 223 -33.95 13.15 1.00
C GLY A 223 -34.31 11.95 0.13
N ARG A 224 -33.47 11.58 -0.83
CA ARG A 224 -33.64 10.38 -1.66
C ARG A 224 -32.98 9.17 -1.02
N PHE A 225 -33.61 8.01 -1.15
CA PHE A 225 -33.04 6.74 -0.72
C PHE A 225 -31.81 6.38 -1.56
N VAL A 226 -30.67 6.17 -0.89
CA VAL A 226 -29.42 5.72 -1.53
C VAL A 226 -29.15 4.27 -1.19
N ALA A 227 -29.39 3.87 0.06
CA ALA A 227 -29.26 2.49 0.49
C ALA A 227 -30.01 2.26 1.82
N GLY A 228 -30.67 1.11 2.01
CA GLY A 228 -31.19 0.65 3.32
C GLY A 228 -30.95 -0.84 3.60
N ASN A 229 -30.92 -1.25 4.87
CA ASN A 229 -30.85 -2.65 5.27
C ASN A 229 -32.19 -3.37 4.97
N ASP A 230 -32.17 -4.70 4.96
CA ASP A 230 -33.37 -5.50 4.64
C ASP A 230 -34.45 -5.36 5.73
N ALA A 231 -34.07 -5.03 6.97
CA ALA A 231 -35.03 -4.66 8.01
C ALA A 231 -35.86 -3.44 7.60
N TYR A 232 -35.25 -2.41 6.99
CA TYR A 232 -35.98 -1.23 6.51
C TYR A 232 -36.94 -1.55 5.35
N VAL A 233 -36.52 -2.40 4.41
CA VAL A 233 -37.37 -2.88 3.30
C VAL A 233 -38.57 -3.66 3.84
N ASN A 234 -38.33 -4.57 4.78
CA ASN A 234 -39.39 -5.35 5.42
C ASN A 234 -40.33 -4.51 6.29
N LEU A 235 -39.81 -3.48 6.97
CA LEU A 235 -40.62 -2.55 7.78
C LEU A 235 -41.50 -1.64 6.94
N THR A 236 -41.01 -1.20 5.77
CA THR A 236 -41.74 -0.29 4.88
C THR A 236 -42.70 -1.02 3.95
N GLY A 237 -42.43 -2.30 3.64
CA GLY A 237 -43.24 -3.13 2.76
C GLY A 237 -43.09 -2.81 1.27
N TYR A 238 -42.22 -1.85 0.91
CA TYR A 238 -41.89 -1.52 -0.47
C TYR A 238 -40.66 -2.30 -0.92
N SER A 239 -40.60 -2.65 -2.20
CA SER A 239 -39.38 -3.21 -2.78
C SER A 239 -38.29 -2.13 -2.87
N ARG A 240 -37.05 -2.57 -2.94
CA ARG A 240 -35.91 -1.66 -3.00
C ARG A 240 -35.91 -0.79 -4.26
N GLU A 241 -36.28 -1.38 -5.40
CA GLU A 241 -36.37 -0.66 -6.67
C GLU A 241 -37.41 0.45 -6.61
N GLU A 242 -38.52 0.23 -5.89
CA GLU A 242 -39.53 1.25 -5.65
C GLU A 242 -39.00 2.36 -4.74
N LEU A 243 -38.26 2.02 -3.68
CA LEU A 243 -37.64 3.00 -2.78
C LEU A 243 -36.57 3.86 -3.48
N GLU A 244 -35.77 3.27 -4.38
CA GLU A 244 -34.76 3.99 -5.17
C GLU A 244 -35.38 4.87 -6.28
N ALA A 245 -36.52 4.46 -6.84
CA ALA A 245 -37.27 5.21 -7.84
C ALA A 245 -38.03 6.41 -7.24
N MET A 246 -38.24 6.44 -5.91
CA MET A 246 -38.90 7.55 -5.25
C MET A 246 -38.02 8.82 -5.28
N PRO A 247 -38.59 9.99 -5.64
CA PRO A 247 -37.88 11.27 -5.58
C PRO A 247 -37.48 11.63 -4.14
N SER A 248 -38.30 11.25 -3.16
CA SER A 248 -38.06 11.50 -1.75
C SER A 248 -38.72 10.43 -0.89
N LEU A 249 -38.05 10.01 0.19
CA LEU A 249 -38.65 9.10 1.18
C LEU A 249 -39.78 9.75 1.99
N ILE A 250 -39.97 11.08 1.89
CA ILE A 250 -41.11 11.77 2.50
C ILE A 250 -42.43 11.32 1.86
N ASP A 251 -42.40 10.88 0.60
CA ASP A 251 -43.58 10.38 -0.10
C ASP A 251 -44.12 9.08 0.51
N LEU A 252 -43.29 8.37 1.28
CA LEU A 252 -43.67 7.18 2.04
C LEU A 252 -44.55 7.50 3.26
N ALA A 253 -44.50 8.74 3.76
CA ALA A 253 -45.25 9.16 4.93
C ALA A 253 -46.72 9.50 4.60
N PRO A 254 -47.65 9.37 5.57
CA PRO A 254 -49.03 9.80 5.42
C PRO A 254 -49.12 11.27 4.96
N PRO A 255 -50.05 11.62 4.05
CA PRO A 255 -50.13 12.94 3.42
C PRO A 255 -50.26 14.10 4.43
N ASP A 256 -50.93 13.85 5.55
CA ASP A 256 -51.09 14.74 6.70
C ASP A 256 -49.78 15.03 7.47
N GLN A 257 -48.72 14.27 7.24
CA GLN A 257 -47.42 14.42 7.89
C GLN A 257 -46.29 14.86 6.96
N ARG A 258 -46.50 14.84 5.64
CA ARG A 258 -45.46 15.17 4.63
C ARG A 258 -44.93 16.60 4.77
N ASP A 259 -45.82 17.56 5.03
CA ASP A 259 -45.43 18.97 5.20
C ASP A 259 -44.56 19.18 6.45
N ARG A 260 -44.83 18.43 7.52
CA ARG A 260 -44.03 18.48 8.75
C ARG A 260 -42.66 17.83 8.56
N LEU A 261 -42.62 16.68 7.88
CA LEU A 261 -41.38 15.94 7.62
C LEU A 261 -40.47 16.66 6.64
N SER A 262 -41.03 17.29 5.59
CA SER A 262 -40.26 18.12 4.66
C SER A 262 -39.65 19.35 5.34
N ALA A 263 -40.40 20.03 6.21
CA ALA A 263 -39.89 21.14 7.01
C ALA A 263 -38.78 20.69 7.99
N GLN A 264 -38.93 19.52 8.63
CA GLN A 264 -37.90 18.96 9.49
C GLN A 264 -36.64 18.54 8.72
N LEU A 265 -36.80 17.92 7.54
CA LEU A 265 -35.69 17.53 6.68
C LEU A 265 -34.93 18.76 6.17
N ALA A 266 -35.64 19.80 5.73
CA ALA A 266 -35.03 21.07 5.32
C ALA A 266 -34.23 21.71 6.45
N ARG A 267 -34.74 21.68 7.70
CA ARG A 267 -33.99 22.17 8.88
C ARG A 267 -32.73 21.35 9.14
N ARG A 268 -32.80 20.02 9.08
CA ARG A 268 -31.64 19.13 9.27
C ARG A 268 -30.58 19.31 8.16
N LEU A 269 -31.00 19.43 6.91
CA LEU A 269 -30.10 19.66 5.77
C LEU A 269 -29.45 21.06 5.81
N SER A 270 -30.12 22.06 6.41
CA SER A 270 -29.56 23.40 6.61
C SER A 270 -28.61 23.52 7.83
N GLY A 271 -28.36 22.43 8.56
CA GLY A 271 -27.43 22.38 9.69
C GLY A 271 -28.00 22.89 11.02
N GLN A 272 -29.32 23.04 11.17
CA GLN A 272 -29.94 23.40 12.44
C GLN A 272 -30.35 22.15 13.22
N GLU A 273 -29.94 22.08 14.50
CA GLU A 273 -30.24 20.95 15.40
C GLU A 273 -31.74 20.65 15.48
N ALA A 274 -32.08 19.36 15.43
CA ALA A 274 -33.44 18.86 15.58
C ALA A 274 -33.85 18.90 17.06
N PRO A 275 -35.08 19.33 17.41
CA PRO A 275 -35.58 19.15 18.78
C PRO A 275 -35.76 17.65 19.05
N GLY A 276 -35.38 17.24 20.27
CA GLY A 276 -35.61 15.88 20.80
C GLY A 276 -37.07 15.57 21.08
#